data_AF-A0A2N8PHY9-F1
#
_entry.id   AF-A0A2N8PHY9-F1
#
_cell.length_a   1.000
_cell.length_b   1.000
_cell.length_c   1.000
_cell.angle_alpha   90.00
_cell.angle_beta   90.00
_cell.angle_gamma   90.00
#
_symmetry.space_group_name_H-M   'P 1'
#
loop_
_entity.id
_entity.type
_entity.pdbx_description
1 polymer ?
#
loop_
_entity_poly.entity_id
_entity_poly.type
_entity_poly.pdbx_seq_one_letter_code
_entity_poly.pdbx_strand_id
1 'polypeptide(L)'
;MNARRLLAPALRSATAATLAAGGYIHAQLYIDGYRFIHLIGPLFLLQASASFALAALLLVGTPPLLLRAAAAVVALGALGGFTASRTVGVFGFTEHGLQPEPQAVLSLLAETGTLLLLAIWQVTATRQPHAARPPVRTPNWATTRTPPN
;
A
#
# COMPACT_ATOMS: atom_id res chain seq x y z
N MET A 1 9.34 14.77 21.41
CA MET A 1 8.33 14.34 20.43
C MET A 1 8.46 12.84 20.22
N ASN A 2 7.40 12.06 20.42
CA ASN A 2 7.49 10.59 20.36
C ASN A 2 7.69 10.14 18.91
N ALA A 3 8.87 9.63 18.55
CA ALA A 3 9.17 9.12 17.21
C ALA A 3 8.08 8.13 16.70
N ARG A 4 7.48 7.35 17.61
CA ARG A 4 6.35 6.46 17.32
C ARG A 4 5.07 7.15 16.85
N ARG A 5 4.77 8.38 17.30
CA ARG A 5 3.58 9.14 16.86
C ARG A 5 3.73 9.64 15.41
N LEU A 6 4.97 9.86 14.96
CA LEU A 6 5.25 10.31 13.60
C LEU A 6 5.42 9.15 12.61
N LEU A 7 5.69 7.94 13.10
CA LEU A 7 5.97 6.79 12.25
C LEU A 7 4.77 6.36 11.37
N ALA A 8 3.57 6.31 11.94
CA ALA A 8 2.36 5.96 11.20
C ALA A 8 2.01 6.97 10.09
N PRO A 9 1.95 8.30 10.35
CA PRO A 9 1.72 9.27 9.29
C PRO A 9 2.89 9.33 8.29
N ALA A 10 4.14 9.12 8.71
CA ALA A 10 5.29 9.05 7.80
C ALA A 10 5.18 7.86 6.84
N LEU A 11 4.89 6.66 7.35
CA LEU A 11 4.68 5.47 6.51
C LEU A 11 3.50 5.65 5.56
N ARG A 12 2.40 6.24 6.04
CA ARG A 12 1.24 6.55 5.20
C ARG A 12 1.60 7.49 4.06
N SER A 13 2.27 8.60 4.35
CA SER A 13 2.69 9.59 3.35
C SER A 13 3.70 9.00 2.37
N ALA A 14 4.67 8.22 2.86
CA ALA A 14 5.64 7.53 2.02
C ALA A 14 4.95 6.52 1.09
N THR A 15 4.00 5.73 1.60
CA THR A 15 3.23 4.75 0.80
C THR A 15 2.40 5.47 -0.26
N ALA A 16 1.72 6.56 0.10
CA ALA A 16 0.97 7.36 -0.88
C ALA A 16 1.89 7.94 -1.96
N ALA A 17 3.08 8.42 -1.58
CA ALA A 17 4.06 8.94 -2.53
C ALA A 17 4.56 7.87 -3.50
N THR A 18 4.87 6.65 -3.01
CA THR A 18 5.31 5.55 -3.88
C THR A 18 4.20 5.06 -4.81
N LEU A 19 2.94 5.00 -4.34
CA LEU A 19 1.79 4.71 -5.23
C LEU A 19 1.62 5.79 -6.30
N ALA A 20 1.69 7.07 -5.93
CA ALA A 20 1.55 8.16 -6.88
C ALA A 20 2.68 8.15 -7.93
N ALA A 21 3.92 7.87 -7.50
CA ALA A 21 5.06 7.71 -8.41
C ALA A 21 4.86 6.52 -9.36
N GLY A 22 4.43 5.36 -8.85
CA GLY A 22 4.12 4.19 -9.68
C GLY A 22 3.00 4.47 -10.69
N GLY A 23 1.92 5.13 -10.25
CA GLY A 23 0.82 5.52 -11.13
C GLY A 23 1.24 6.52 -12.21
N TYR A 24 2.13 7.46 -11.87
CA TYR A 24 2.71 8.39 -12.85
C TYR A 24 3.54 7.67 -13.91
N ILE A 25 4.38 6.71 -13.50
CA ILE A 25 5.19 5.91 -14.42
C ILE A 25 4.30 5.09 -15.37
N HIS A 26 3.23 4.46 -14.85
CA HIS A 26 2.29 3.72 -15.69
C HIS A 26 1.52 4.63 -16.65
N ALA A 27 1.18 5.85 -16.22
CA ALA A 27 0.55 6.84 -17.08
C ALA A 27 1.52 7.31 -18.19
N GLN A 28 2.80 7.50 -17.89
CA GLN A 28 3.82 7.80 -18.91
C GLN A 28 3.92 6.66 -19.92
N LEU A 29 4.09 5.42 -19.47
CA LEU A 29 4.17 4.25 -20.34
C LEU A 29 2.91 4.12 -21.23
N TYR A 30 1.72 4.40 -20.68
CA TYR A 30 0.49 4.45 -21.46
C TYR A 30 0.58 5.46 -22.61
N ILE A 31 1.02 6.70 -22.33
CA ILE A 31 1.14 7.77 -23.33
C ILE A 31 2.25 7.48 -24.35
N ASP A 32 3.38 6.98 -23.88
CA ASP A 32 4.62 6.81 -24.66
C ASP A 32 4.53 5.69 -25.70
N GLY A 33 3.58 4.76 -25.57
CA GLY A 33 3.31 3.80 -26.64
C GLY A 33 2.28 2.71 -26.34
N TYR A 34 2.07 2.39 -25.06
CA TYR A 34 1.24 1.23 -24.70
C TYR A 34 -0.25 1.44 -24.97
N ARG A 35 -0.73 2.69 -25.10
CA ARG A 35 -2.13 3.00 -25.43
C ARG A 35 -2.64 2.34 -26.72
N PHE A 36 -1.76 2.01 -27.66
CA PHE A 36 -2.15 1.40 -28.94
C PHE A 36 -2.19 -0.13 -28.89
N ILE A 37 -1.69 -0.74 -27.81
CA ILE A 37 -1.69 -2.19 -27.64
C ILE A 37 -3.04 -2.60 -27.06
N HIS A 38 -3.79 -3.40 -27.84
CA HIS A 38 -5.08 -3.91 -27.43
C HIS A 38 -4.96 -4.68 -26.10
N LEU A 39 -5.89 -4.44 -25.17
CA LEU A 39 -5.89 -4.92 -23.77
C LEU A 39 -4.79 -4.36 -22.86
N ILE A 40 -3.54 -4.23 -23.32
CA ILE A 40 -2.44 -3.75 -22.48
C ILE A 40 -2.57 -2.26 -22.15
N GLY A 41 -2.87 -1.41 -23.14
CA GLY A 41 -3.07 0.02 -22.91
C GLY A 41 -4.10 0.31 -21.81
N PRO A 42 -5.33 -0.24 -21.91
CA PRO A 42 -6.34 -0.10 -20.86
C PRO A 42 -5.88 -0.58 -19.47
N LEU A 43 -5.07 -1.65 -19.38
CA LEU A 43 -4.53 -2.13 -18.11
C LEU A 43 -3.54 -1.14 -17.47
N PHE A 44 -2.67 -0.52 -18.26
CA PHE A 44 -1.79 0.55 -17.77
C PHE A 44 -2.58 1.76 -17.27
N LEU A 45 -3.62 2.17 -17.98
CA LEU A 45 -4.48 3.27 -17.56
C LEU A 45 -5.27 2.93 -16.28
N LEU A 46 -5.78 1.71 -16.17
CA LEU A 46 -6.47 1.21 -14.98
C LEU A 46 -5.53 1.19 -13.78
N GLN A 47 -4.30 0.67 -13.96
CA GLN A 47 -3.27 0.65 -12.93
C GLN A 47 -2.98 2.08 -12.45
N ALA A 48 -2.71 3.00 -13.38
CA ALA A 48 -2.37 4.37 -13.06
C ALA A 48 -3.51 5.05 -12.27
N SER A 49 -4.74 4.89 -12.75
CA SER A 49 -5.94 5.45 -12.11
C SER A 49 -6.17 4.88 -10.71
N ALA A 50 -6.03 3.57 -10.54
CA ALA A 50 -6.16 2.90 -9.25
C ALA A 50 -5.06 3.35 -8.28
N SER A 51 -3.83 3.51 -8.75
CA SER A 51 -2.71 3.98 -7.95
C SER A 51 -2.92 5.40 -7.43
N PHE A 52 -3.36 6.32 -8.28
CA PHE A 52 -3.66 7.69 -7.86
C PHE A 52 -4.85 7.76 -6.91
N ALA A 53 -5.92 7.01 -7.18
CA ALA A 53 -7.08 6.94 -6.30
C ALA A 53 -6.70 6.42 -4.91
N LEU A 54 -5.94 5.34 -4.85
CA LEU A 54 -5.47 4.77 -3.58
C LEU A 54 -4.48 5.69 -2.87
N ALA A 55 -3.58 6.37 -3.58
CA ALA A 55 -2.69 7.37 -2.99
C ALA A 55 -3.48 8.51 -2.31
N ALA A 56 -4.49 9.05 -3.00
CA ALA A 56 -5.36 10.09 -2.46
C ALA A 56 -6.15 9.58 -1.23
N LEU A 57 -6.77 8.40 -1.34
CA LEU A 57 -7.54 7.79 -0.24
C LEU A 57 -6.66 7.46 0.97
N LEU A 58 -5.42 7.03 0.78
CA LEU A 58 -4.48 6.80 1.87
C LEU A 58 -4.15 8.09 2.64
N LEU A 59 -4.23 9.26 2.01
CA LEU A 59 -4.01 10.55 2.67
C LEU A 59 -5.26 11.05 3.42
N VAL A 60 -6.44 10.48 3.17
CA VAL A 60 -7.68 10.83 3.86
C VAL A 60 -7.87 9.96 5.11
N GLY A 61 -7.67 10.55 6.28
CA GLY A 61 -7.99 9.91 7.57
C GLY A 61 -7.17 8.65 7.91
N THR A 62 -7.75 7.75 8.70
CA THR A 62 -7.11 6.49 9.11
C THR A 62 -7.51 5.39 8.13
N PRO A 63 -6.62 4.93 7.24
CA PRO A 63 -7.04 4.03 6.18
C PRO A 63 -7.35 2.63 6.75
N PRO A 64 -8.51 2.06 6.40
CA PRO A 64 -8.88 0.71 6.80
C PRO A 64 -7.94 -0.34 6.18
N LEU A 65 -7.89 -1.52 6.79
CA LEU A 65 -7.07 -2.65 6.32
C LEU A 65 -7.35 -2.97 4.84
N LEU A 66 -8.60 -2.85 4.41
CA LEU A 66 -9.01 -3.08 3.03
C LEU A 66 -8.34 -2.13 2.03
N LEU A 67 -8.13 -0.86 2.40
CA LEU A 67 -7.42 0.11 1.56
C LEU A 67 -5.94 -0.24 1.39
N ARG A 68 -5.31 -0.75 2.46
CA ARG A 68 -3.93 -1.26 2.40
C ARG A 68 -3.81 -2.53 1.58
N ALA A 69 -4.78 -3.44 1.70
CA ALA A 69 -4.85 -4.65 0.90
C ALA A 69 -5.04 -4.32 -0.58
N ALA A 70 -5.90 -3.36 -0.92
CA ALA A 70 -6.09 -2.89 -2.29
C ALA A 70 -4.79 -2.32 -2.88
N ALA A 71 -4.05 -1.51 -2.12
CA ALA A 71 -2.74 -1.01 -2.53
C ALA A 71 -1.72 -2.13 -2.78
N ALA A 72 -1.72 -3.16 -1.94
CA ALA A 72 -0.87 -4.34 -2.15
C ALA A 72 -1.26 -5.11 -3.42
N VAL A 73 -2.56 -5.31 -3.67
CA VAL A 73 -3.07 -5.98 -4.88
C VAL A 73 -2.68 -5.20 -6.14
N VAL A 74 -2.79 -3.87 -6.13
CA VAL A 74 -2.38 -3.03 -7.27
C VAL A 74 -0.89 -3.15 -7.55
N ALA A 75 -0.04 -3.13 -6.51
CA ALA A 75 1.41 -3.31 -6.68
C ALA A 75 1.77 -4.73 -7.15
N LEU A 76 1.13 -5.76 -6.59
CA LEU A 76 1.33 -7.16 -7.01
C LEU A 76 0.84 -7.41 -8.45
N GLY A 77 -0.25 -6.77 -8.85
CA GLY A 77 -0.77 -6.86 -10.22
C GLY A 77 0.20 -6.29 -11.24
N ALA A 78 0.84 -5.16 -10.91
CA ALA A 78 1.87 -4.55 -11.76
C ALA A 78 3.13 -5.45 -11.88
N LEU A 79 3.65 -5.93 -10.75
CA LEU A 79 4.77 -6.90 -10.73
C LEU A 79 4.44 -8.20 -11.48
N GLY A 80 3.22 -8.70 -11.29
CA GLY A 80 2.73 -9.91 -11.93
C GLY A 80 2.62 -9.73 -13.45
N GLY A 81 2.04 -8.60 -13.90
CA GLY A 81 1.96 -8.25 -15.32
C GLY A 81 3.34 -8.10 -15.97
N PHE A 82 4.27 -7.44 -15.28
CA PHE A 82 5.66 -7.27 -15.73
C PHE A 82 6.44 -8.59 -15.78
N THR A 83 6.23 -9.47 -14.81
CA THR A 83 6.87 -10.80 -14.80
C THR A 83 6.27 -11.68 -15.90
N ALA A 84 4.95 -11.64 -16.06
CA ALA A 84 4.25 -12.38 -17.09
C ALA A 84 4.64 -11.90 -18.50
N SER A 85 4.78 -10.59 -18.73
CA SER A 85 5.17 -10.04 -20.05
C SER A 85 6.54 -10.54 -20.50
N ARG A 86 7.41 -10.91 -19.57
CA ARG A 86 8.76 -11.42 -19.85
C ARG A 86 8.92 -12.93 -19.86
N THR A 87 7.95 -13.66 -19.31
CA THR A 87 8.05 -15.12 -19.17
C THR A 87 7.15 -15.84 -20.15
N VAL A 88 5.84 -15.62 -20.03
CA VAL A 88 4.80 -16.31 -20.81
C VAL A 88 4.10 -15.39 -21.81
N GLY A 89 4.39 -14.08 -21.75
CA GLY A 89 3.66 -13.04 -22.43
C GLY A 89 2.33 -12.71 -21.74
N VAL A 90 1.81 -11.51 -21.97
CA VAL A 90 0.51 -11.07 -21.47
C VAL A 90 -0.38 -10.78 -22.68
N PHE A 91 -1.42 -11.58 -22.87
CA PHE A 91 -2.35 -11.44 -24.02
C PHE A 91 -1.65 -11.41 -25.40
N GLY A 92 -0.58 -12.20 -25.57
CA GLY A 92 0.20 -12.25 -26.82
C GLY A 92 1.29 -11.18 -26.94
N PHE A 93 1.46 -10.32 -25.92
CA PHE A 93 2.53 -9.35 -25.83
C PHE A 93 3.69 -9.90 -24.98
N THR A 94 4.86 -10.06 -25.60
CA THR A 94 6.09 -10.50 -24.94
C THR A 94 7.16 -9.42 -25.06
N GLU A 95 7.73 -9.03 -23.94
CA GLU A 95 8.85 -8.10 -23.89
C GLU A 95 10.13 -8.85 -23.53
N HIS A 96 11.17 -8.66 -24.35
CA HIS A 96 12.49 -9.24 -24.10
C HIS A 96 13.46 -8.14 -23.67
N GLY A 97 13.92 -8.20 -22.41
CA GLY A 97 14.99 -7.35 -21.87
C GLY A 97 14.56 -6.24 -20.90
N LEU A 98 15.51 -5.33 -20.60
CA LEU A 98 15.32 -4.09 -19.83
C LEU A 98 15.26 -2.85 -20.75
N GLN A 99 15.21 -3.04 -22.06
CA GLN A 99 14.97 -2.01 -23.07
C GLN A 99 13.58 -2.22 -23.67
N PRO A 100 12.77 -1.16 -23.92
CA PRO A 100 13.09 0.25 -23.89
C PRO A 100 12.63 0.90 -22.58
N GLU A 101 13.24 2.02 -22.23
CA GLU A 101 12.87 2.94 -21.14
C GLU A 101 13.32 2.61 -19.69
N PRO A 102 14.15 3.48 -19.06
CA PRO A 102 14.51 3.43 -17.63
C PRO A 102 13.32 3.37 -16.68
N GLN A 103 12.15 3.78 -17.17
CA GLN A 103 10.87 3.83 -16.50
C GLN A 103 10.43 2.46 -15.98
N ALA A 104 10.76 1.36 -16.67
CA ALA A 104 10.45 -0.01 -16.23
C ALA A 104 11.15 -0.36 -14.89
N VAL A 105 12.42 0.05 -14.74
CA VAL A 105 13.17 -0.15 -13.48
C VAL A 105 12.63 0.75 -12.38
N LEU A 106 12.25 1.99 -12.72
CA LEU A 106 11.63 2.91 -11.78
C LEU A 106 10.26 2.39 -11.28
N SER A 107 9.46 1.78 -12.15
CA SER A 107 8.18 1.16 -11.76
C SER A 107 8.40 0.01 -10.79
N LEU A 108 9.36 -0.88 -11.10
CA LEU A 108 9.73 -1.99 -10.24
C LEU A 108 10.16 -1.52 -8.85
N LEU A 109 10.97 -0.46 -8.78
CA LEU A 109 11.39 0.14 -7.51
C LEU A 109 10.21 0.77 -6.75
N ALA A 110 9.31 1.47 -7.45
CA ALA A 110 8.14 2.10 -6.83
C ALA A 110 7.15 1.06 -6.27
N GLU A 111 6.89 -0.01 -7.01
CA GLU A 111 6.03 -1.12 -6.60
C GLU A 111 6.64 -1.89 -5.42
N THR A 112 7.93 -2.21 -5.50
CA THR A 112 8.64 -2.89 -4.41
C THR A 112 8.68 -2.02 -3.16
N GLY A 113 8.95 -0.71 -3.31
CA GLY A 113 8.90 0.25 -2.22
C GLY A 113 7.52 0.33 -1.56
N THR A 114 6.46 0.33 -2.37
CA THR A 114 5.07 0.31 -1.87
C THR A 114 4.79 -0.94 -1.03
N LEU A 115 5.17 -2.12 -1.51
CA LEU A 115 4.99 -3.38 -0.78
C LEU A 115 5.80 -3.42 0.52
N LEU A 116 7.05 -2.96 0.48
CA LEU A 116 7.91 -2.88 1.67
C LEU A 116 7.32 -1.93 2.72
N LEU A 117 6.87 -0.75 2.32
CA LEU A 117 6.25 0.22 3.23
C LEU A 117 4.95 -0.30 3.84
N LEU A 118 4.11 -0.97 3.04
CA LEU A 118 2.89 -1.63 3.52
C LEU A 118 3.22 -2.76 4.51
N ALA A 119 4.24 -3.58 4.24
CA ALA A 119 4.67 -4.65 5.14
C ALA A 119 5.19 -4.09 6.47
N ILE A 120 6.04 -3.07 6.44
CA ILE A 120 6.55 -2.39 7.64
C ILE A 120 5.38 -1.77 8.43
N TRP A 121 4.42 -1.15 7.74
CA TRP A 121 3.26 -0.56 8.38
C TRP A 121 2.33 -1.60 9.02
N GLN A 122 2.15 -2.75 8.37
CA GLN A 122 1.36 -3.85 8.90
C GLN A 122 2.03 -4.46 10.14
N VAL A 123 3.34 -4.74 10.10
CA VAL A 123 4.10 -5.29 11.23
C VAL A 123 4.13 -4.32 12.42
N THR A 124 4.26 -3.02 12.16
CA THR A 124 4.25 -2.01 13.24
C THR A 124 2.85 -1.81 13.83
N ALA A 125 1.78 -1.97 13.04
CA ALA A 125 0.40 -1.94 13.51
C ALA A 125 0.01 -3.20 14.30
N THR A 126 0.42 -4.39 13.87
CA THR A 126 0.15 -5.66 14.57
C THR A 126 0.98 -5.86 15.83
N ARG A 127 2.00 -5.03 16.06
CA ARG A 127 2.72 -4.96 17.35
C ARG A 127 2.04 -4.03 18.38
N GLN A 128 0.96 -3.35 18.01
CA GLN A 128 0.15 -2.49 18.91
C GLN A 128 -1.03 -3.16 19.68
N PRO A 129 -1.50 -4.41 19.42
CA PRO A 129 -2.75 -4.90 20.00
C PRO A 129 -2.70 -5.41 21.46
N HIS A 130 -1.70 -5.10 22.29
CA HIS A 130 -1.68 -5.63 23.68
C HIS A 130 -1.32 -4.67 24.81
N ALA A 131 -1.12 -3.38 24.55
CA ALA A 131 -0.82 -2.40 25.60
C ALA A 131 -2.00 -1.47 25.87
N ALA A 132 -3.17 -2.01 26.26
CA ALA A 132 -4.23 -1.32 27.04
C ALA A 132 -5.56 -2.11 26.99
N ARG A 133 -5.66 -3.20 27.74
CA ARG A 133 -6.89 -3.39 28.51
C ARG A 133 -6.52 -3.01 29.94
N PRO A 134 -6.95 -1.84 30.46
CA PRO A 134 -6.92 -1.63 31.90
C PRO A 134 -7.64 -2.83 32.53
N PRO A 135 -7.09 -3.47 33.58
CA PRO A 135 -7.86 -4.46 34.31
C PRO A 135 -9.18 -3.79 34.70
N VAL A 136 -10.30 -4.45 34.41
CA VAL A 136 -11.61 -4.05 34.93
C VAL A 136 -11.42 -3.88 36.43
N ARG A 137 -11.43 -2.63 36.90
CA ARG A 137 -11.32 -2.33 38.32
C ARG A 137 -12.61 -2.87 38.95
N THR A 138 -12.55 -4.06 39.53
CA THR A 138 -13.65 -4.57 40.34
C THR A 138 -13.89 -3.53 41.46
N PRO A 139 -15.11 -3.01 41.61
CA PRO A 139 -15.41 -2.12 42.72
C PRO A 139 -15.18 -2.89 44.02
N ASN A 140 -14.21 -2.46 44.84
CA ASN A 140 -13.98 -3.06 46.14
C ASN A 140 -15.06 -2.54 47.10
N TRP A 141 -16.19 -3.26 47.19
CA TRP A 141 -17.31 -2.97 48.09
C TRP A 141 -17.07 -3.47 49.53
N ALA A 142 -15.86 -3.94 49.85
CA ALA A 142 -15.53 -4.53 51.13
C ALA A 142 -14.74 -3.58 52.04
N THR A 143 -15.29 -2.42 52.39
CA THR A 143 -14.92 -1.77 53.66
C THR A 143 -16.02 -0.79 54.08
N THR A 144 -16.34 -0.77 55.37
CA THR A 144 -17.29 0.11 56.08
C THR A 144 -18.71 -0.43 56.25
N ARG A 145 -18.86 -1.43 57.14
CA ARG A 145 -19.98 -1.44 58.09
C ARG A 145 -19.44 -1.80 59.47
N THR A 146 -19.09 -0.78 60.25
CA THR A 146 -18.93 -0.87 61.71
C THR A 146 -20.32 -1.05 62.34
N PRO A 147 -20.50 -1.97 63.30
CA PRO A 147 -21.77 -2.09 64.02
C PRO A 147 -21.87 -1.01 65.11
N PRO A 148 -23.04 -0.39 65.33
CA PRO A 148 -23.31 0.34 66.56
C PRO A 148 -23.72 -0.61 67.69
N ASN A 149 -23.33 -0.24 68.90
CA ASN A 149 -23.56 -0.94 70.17
C ASN A 149 -25.01 -0.87 70.62
#